data_AF-A0AAU8YA47-F1
#
_entry.id   AF-A0AAU8YA47-F1
#
_cell.length_a   1.000
_cell.length_b   1.000
_cell.length_c   1.000
_cell.angle_alpha   90.00
_cell.angle_beta   90.00
_cell.angle_gamma   90.00
#
_symmetry.space_group_name_H-M   'P 1'
#
loop_
_entity.id
_entity.type
_entity.pdbx_description
1 polymer ?
#
loop_
_entity_poly.entity_id
_entity_poly.type
_entity_poly.pdbx_seq_one_letter_code
_entity_poly.pdbx_strand_id
1 'polypeptide(L)'
;MVSKGGLSAAYTDKWEQRASIRTRPGKFIDFTIPGAFFPEENQPIFLADMMSGMDNERKSKILTQSLFKYLNDIVNLEIKLINSACNKIIYGDLAVKFDEQIKLNAYTVIIDEYYHVYIARHMINQLREHDADLGALSYPDSDAYVAVTEVMKRLPERCHDIFEIIAVCIFETTLVRELVEFFNSDGVHPSIKYYVNDHMNDESRHYIFFLELLGYIWTRLDENDQAMIGGQIADFVKMYLNVESEKQFNIELLSKITHDCEASRESINKVYRGFEVTPDVPIVKNVLMALKRTGILNSPIVRQGFENIGWII
;
A
#
# COMPACT_ATOMS: atom_id res chain seq x y z
N MET A 1 -2.26 -21.49 12.62
CA MET A 1 -3.39 -20.86 11.89
C MET A 1 -4.10 -21.94 11.07
N VAL A 2 -5.43 -21.96 11.04
CA VAL A 2 -6.18 -22.84 10.11
C VAL A 2 -6.03 -22.27 8.70
N SER A 3 -5.53 -23.06 7.75
CA SER A 3 -5.40 -22.62 6.35
C SER A 3 -6.78 -22.31 5.77
N LYS A 4 -6.86 -21.21 5.03
CA LYS A 4 -7.98 -20.79 4.19
C LYS A 4 -7.76 -21.13 2.70
N GLY A 5 -6.71 -21.91 2.42
CA GLY A 5 -6.37 -22.39 1.08
C GLY A 5 -5.54 -21.42 0.26
N GLY A 6 -4.89 -20.42 0.89
CA GLY A 6 -4.08 -19.41 0.19
C GLY A 6 -2.91 -20.01 -0.60
N LEU A 7 -2.27 -21.05 -0.05
CA LEU A 7 -1.13 -21.72 -0.70
C LEU A 7 -1.52 -22.96 -1.52
N SER A 8 -2.82 -23.21 -1.71
CA SER A 8 -3.32 -24.41 -2.38
C SER A 8 -3.97 -24.08 -3.72
N ALA A 9 -4.31 -25.10 -4.51
CA ALA A 9 -5.06 -24.95 -5.77
C ALA A 9 -6.42 -24.25 -5.59
N ALA A 10 -7.02 -24.33 -4.40
CA ALA A 10 -8.26 -23.61 -4.09
C ALA A 10 -8.13 -22.08 -4.21
N TYR A 11 -6.91 -21.55 -4.16
CA TYR A 11 -6.64 -20.14 -4.46
C TYR A 11 -6.83 -19.85 -5.96
N THR A 12 -6.15 -20.62 -6.83
CA THR A 12 -6.27 -20.49 -8.28
C THR A 12 -7.70 -20.72 -8.75
N ASP A 13 -8.40 -21.72 -8.20
CA ASP A 13 -9.81 -21.98 -8.53
C ASP A 13 -10.72 -20.77 -8.26
N LYS A 14 -10.47 -20.06 -7.15
CA LYS A 14 -11.19 -18.82 -6.83
C LYS A 14 -10.78 -17.68 -7.75
N TRP A 15 -9.49 -17.58 -8.08
CA TRP A 15 -8.99 -16.57 -9.01
C TRP A 15 -9.64 -16.69 -10.39
N GLU A 16 -9.69 -17.90 -10.96
CA GLU A 16 -10.35 -18.19 -12.24
C GLU A 16 -11.80 -17.71 -12.29
N GLN A 17 -12.52 -17.81 -11.16
CA GLN A 17 -13.93 -17.44 -11.05
C GLN A 17 -14.17 -15.97 -10.76
N ARG A 18 -13.22 -15.27 -10.13
CA ARG A 18 -13.50 -13.98 -9.46
C ARG A 18 -12.56 -12.83 -9.79
N ALA A 19 -11.42 -13.09 -10.42
CA ALA A 19 -10.45 -12.03 -10.70
C ALA A 19 -11.09 -10.88 -11.49
N SER A 20 -10.77 -9.63 -11.13
CA SER A 20 -11.38 -8.46 -11.81
C SER A 20 -10.99 -8.39 -13.27
N ILE A 21 -9.78 -8.81 -13.64
CA ILE A 21 -9.35 -8.90 -15.04
C ILE A 21 -10.27 -9.79 -15.88
N ARG A 22 -10.93 -10.78 -15.26
CA ARG A 22 -11.83 -11.72 -15.94
C ARG A 22 -13.29 -11.28 -15.88
N THR A 23 -13.71 -10.74 -14.74
CA THR A 23 -15.14 -10.55 -14.43
C THR A 23 -15.58 -9.08 -14.47
N ARG A 24 -14.65 -8.13 -14.46
CA ARG A 24 -14.92 -6.69 -14.33
C ARG A 24 -13.99 -5.87 -15.24
N PRO A 25 -14.00 -6.12 -16.57
CA PRO A 25 -13.11 -5.46 -17.51
C PRO A 25 -13.41 -3.96 -17.62
N GLY A 26 -12.36 -3.15 -17.63
CA GLY A 26 -12.44 -1.71 -17.87
C GLY A 26 -12.99 -0.90 -16.69
N LYS A 27 -12.49 0.32 -16.57
CA LYS A 27 -12.99 1.35 -15.63
C LYS A 27 -13.01 2.68 -16.36
N PHE A 28 -14.20 3.21 -16.55
CA PHE A 28 -14.42 4.51 -17.18
C PHE A 28 -15.00 5.49 -16.16
N ILE A 29 -14.47 6.70 -16.15
CA ILE A 29 -14.98 7.79 -15.34
C ILE A 29 -16.13 8.45 -16.11
N ASP A 30 -17.32 8.45 -15.51
CA ASP A 30 -18.45 9.18 -16.06
C ASP A 30 -18.35 10.64 -15.62
N PHE A 31 -17.77 11.50 -16.45
CA PHE A 31 -17.61 12.92 -16.15
C PHE A 31 -18.93 13.72 -16.17
N THR A 32 -20.07 13.08 -16.50
CA THR A 32 -21.37 13.75 -16.52
C THR A 32 -22.06 13.75 -15.16
N ILE A 33 -21.59 12.94 -14.21
CA ILE A 33 -22.12 12.86 -12.85
C ILE A 33 -21.22 13.59 -11.86
N PRO A 34 -21.78 14.23 -10.82
CA PRO A 34 -20.98 14.92 -9.82
C PRO A 34 -20.36 13.94 -8.82
N GLY A 35 -19.27 14.37 -8.19
CA GLY A 35 -18.66 13.71 -7.05
C GLY A 35 -17.17 14.03 -6.95
N ALA A 36 -16.65 13.98 -5.73
CA ALA A 36 -15.23 14.19 -5.48
C ALA A 36 -14.41 12.97 -5.91
N PHE A 37 -13.27 13.20 -6.57
CA PHE A 37 -12.38 12.11 -6.98
C PHE A 37 -11.55 11.51 -5.84
N PHE A 38 -11.59 12.14 -4.67
CA PHE A 38 -10.95 11.69 -3.44
C PHE A 38 -11.80 12.19 -2.25
N PRO A 39 -11.90 11.47 -1.13
CA PRO A 39 -12.71 11.91 0.01
C PRO A 39 -12.13 13.15 0.69
N GLU A 40 -12.98 14.17 0.87
CA GLU A 40 -12.58 15.48 1.41
C GLU A 40 -12.10 15.38 2.85
N GLU A 41 -12.79 14.62 3.68
CA GLU A 41 -12.47 14.43 5.10
C GLU A 41 -11.13 13.75 5.35
N ASN A 42 -10.53 13.15 4.32
CA ASN A 42 -9.25 12.47 4.42
C ASN A 42 -8.10 13.17 3.70
N GLN A 43 -8.30 14.37 3.15
CA GLN A 43 -7.23 15.15 2.54
C GLN A 43 -6.67 16.16 3.57
N PRO A 44 -5.49 15.91 4.17
CA PRO A 44 -4.95 16.73 5.27
C PRO A 44 -4.69 18.20 4.90
N ILE A 45 -4.51 18.52 3.61
CA ILE A 45 -4.39 19.91 3.14
C ILE A 45 -5.59 20.73 3.63
N PHE A 46 -6.79 20.16 3.72
CA PHE A 46 -7.98 20.89 4.16
C PHE A 46 -7.99 21.27 5.65
N LEU A 47 -7.05 20.74 6.44
CA LEU A 47 -6.81 21.15 7.82
C LEU A 47 -5.81 22.30 7.93
N ALA A 48 -5.17 22.71 6.82
CA ALA A 48 -4.17 23.78 6.81
C ALA A 48 -4.84 25.17 6.96
N ASP A 49 -4.24 26.04 7.76
CA ASP A 49 -4.74 27.42 8.00
C ASP A 49 -4.96 28.22 6.71
N MET A 50 -4.15 27.91 5.67
CA MET A 50 -4.17 28.58 4.37
C MET A 50 -5.41 28.26 3.52
N MET A 51 -6.31 27.39 4.00
CA MET A 51 -7.51 26.96 3.28
C MET A 51 -8.72 27.88 3.47
N SER A 52 -8.65 28.84 4.38
CA SER A 52 -9.74 29.77 4.63
C SER A 52 -10.07 30.59 3.37
N GLY A 53 -11.32 30.52 2.92
CA GLY A 53 -11.78 31.25 1.73
C GLY A 53 -11.44 30.61 0.38
N MET A 54 -10.99 29.34 0.35
CA MET A 54 -10.76 28.62 -0.90
C MET A 54 -12.08 28.30 -1.61
N ASP A 55 -12.15 28.59 -2.92
CA ASP A 55 -13.30 28.25 -3.75
C ASP A 55 -13.40 26.74 -4.05
N ASN A 56 -14.58 26.33 -4.52
CA ASN A 56 -14.88 24.93 -4.82
C ASN A 56 -14.04 24.37 -5.99
N GLU A 57 -13.57 25.24 -6.91
CA GLU A 57 -12.76 24.79 -8.05
C GLU A 57 -11.38 24.32 -7.59
N ARG A 58 -10.72 25.11 -6.74
CA ARG A 58 -9.43 24.76 -6.14
C ARG A 58 -9.53 23.52 -5.25
N LYS A 59 -10.61 23.41 -4.46
CA LYS A 59 -10.88 22.17 -3.70
C LYS A 59 -10.99 20.95 -4.62
N SER A 60 -11.75 21.06 -5.71
CA SER A 60 -11.88 19.98 -6.69
C SER A 60 -10.52 19.60 -7.28
N LYS A 61 -9.67 20.58 -7.63
CA LYS A 61 -8.32 20.33 -8.15
C LYS A 61 -7.42 19.62 -7.13
N ILE A 62 -7.50 19.97 -5.84
CA ILE A 62 -6.78 19.27 -4.77
C ILE A 62 -7.21 17.80 -4.71
N LEU A 63 -8.52 17.54 -4.72
CA LEU A 63 -9.05 16.18 -4.65
C LEU A 63 -8.70 15.35 -5.90
N THR A 64 -8.73 15.96 -7.09
CA THR A 64 -8.23 15.32 -8.31
C THR A 64 -6.75 14.96 -8.18
N GLN A 65 -5.89 15.88 -7.74
CA GLN A 65 -4.46 15.60 -7.57
C GLN A 65 -4.20 14.52 -6.51
N SER A 66 -5.02 14.47 -5.47
CA SER A 66 -4.96 13.43 -4.43
C SER A 66 -5.26 12.05 -5.02
N LEU A 67 -6.25 11.94 -5.91
CA LEU A 67 -6.49 10.72 -6.67
C LEU A 67 -5.30 10.38 -7.58
N PHE A 68 -4.68 11.37 -8.25
CA PHE A 68 -3.47 11.12 -9.04
C PHE A 68 -2.34 10.54 -8.21
N LYS A 69 -2.10 11.07 -7.01
CA LYS A 69 -1.11 10.52 -6.07
C LYS A 69 -1.42 9.08 -5.74
N TYR A 70 -2.65 8.78 -5.32
CA TYR A 70 -3.11 7.43 -5.02
C TYR A 70 -2.91 6.45 -6.20
N LEU A 71 -3.29 6.84 -7.42
CA LEU A 71 -3.12 6.00 -8.61
C LEU A 71 -1.64 5.81 -8.99
N ASN A 72 -0.78 6.81 -8.79
CA ASN A 72 0.66 6.64 -9.02
C ASN A 72 1.33 5.78 -7.95
N ASP A 73 0.85 5.83 -6.71
CA ASP A 73 1.32 4.94 -5.64
C ASP A 73 1.01 3.48 -5.97
N ILE A 74 -0.22 3.20 -6.40
CA ILE A 74 -0.65 1.89 -6.92
C ILE A 74 0.32 1.40 -7.99
N VAL A 75 0.52 2.19 -9.05
CA VAL A 75 1.39 1.80 -10.17
C VAL A 75 2.82 1.51 -9.71
N ASN A 76 3.35 2.30 -8.77
CA ASN A 76 4.70 2.13 -8.27
C ASN A 76 4.83 0.91 -7.34
N LEU A 77 3.92 0.75 -6.37
CA LEU A 77 3.97 -0.33 -5.38
C LEU A 77 3.78 -1.69 -6.03
N GLU A 78 2.78 -1.82 -6.90
CA GLU A 78 2.44 -3.06 -7.57
C GLU A 78 3.57 -3.58 -8.46
N ILE A 79 4.28 -2.68 -9.16
CA ILE A 79 5.42 -3.09 -9.99
C ILE A 79 6.69 -3.25 -9.17
N LYS A 80 7.08 -2.21 -8.42
CA LYS A 80 8.41 -2.15 -7.80
C LYS A 80 8.57 -3.10 -6.61
N LEU A 81 7.47 -3.43 -5.92
CA LEU A 81 7.50 -4.30 -4.75
C LEU A 81 6.77 -5.61 -5.01
N ILE A 82 5.45 -5.58 -5.27
CA ILE A 82 4.63 -6.81 -5.27
C ILE A 82 5.05 -7.74 -6.41
N ASN A 83 5.08 -7.25 -7.65
CA ASN A 83 5.53 -8.01 -8.80
C ASN A 83 6.99 -8.48 -8.65
N SER A 84 7.87 -7.64 -8.09
CA SER A 84 9.26 -8.02 -7.82
C SER A 84 9.35 -9.20 -6.85
N ALA A 85 8.62 -9.16 -5.73
CA ALA A 85 8.56 -10.26 -4.77
C ALA A 85 7.96 -11.53 -5.37
N CYS A 86 6.89 -11.44 -6.16
CA CYS A 86 6.32 -12.58 -6.87
C CYS A 86 7.30 -13.21 -7.86
N ASN A 87 8.06 -12.41 -8.62
CA ASN A 87 9.11 -12.92 -9.49
C ASN A 87 10.21 -13.66 -8.71
N LYS A 88 10.61 -13.13 -7.54
CA LYS A 88 11.56 -13.80 -6.64
C LYS A 88 11.01 -15.13 -6.11
N ILE A 89 9.72 -15.20 -5.74
CA ILE A 89 9.07 -16.47 -5.32
C ILE A 89 9.13 -17.52 -6.45
N ILE A 90 8.90 -17.10 -7.70
CA ILE A 90 8.80 -18.00 -8.84
C ILE A 90 10.18 -18.48 -9.31
N TYR A 91 11.13 -17.55 -9.44
CA TYR A 91 12.40 -17.79 -10.15
C TYR A 91 13.66 -17.63 -9.28
N GLY A 92 13.53 -17.06 -8.08
CA GLY A 92 14.67 -16.75 -7.22
C GLY A 92 15.32 -17.99 -6.63
N ASP A 93 16.65 -17.94 -6.48
CA ASP A 93 17.37 -18.93 -5.68
C ASP A 93 17.36 -18.51 -4.21
N LEU A 94 16.30 -18.92 -3.52
CA LEU A 94 16.01 -18.49 -2.16
C LEU A 94 16.38 -19.55 -1.13
N ALA A 95 16.64 -19.10 0.09
CA ALA A 95 16.85 -19.96 1.26
C ALA A 95 15.62 -20.85 1.57
N VAL A 96 14.42 -20.33 1.28
CA VAL A 96 13.16 -21.07 1.38
C VAL A 96 12.75 -21.57 -0.01
N LYS A 97 12.46 -22.87 -0.13
CA LYS A 97 11.93 -23.45 -1.38
C LYS A 97 10.41 -23.40 -1.40
N PHE A 98 9.86 -22.99 -2.55
CA PHE A 98 8.42 -22.92 -2.80
C PHE A 98 8.01 -24.06 -3.73
N ASP A 99 6.90 -24.72 -3.41
CA ASP A 99 6.30 -25.70 -4.29
C ASP A 99 5.71 -25.03 -5.55
N GLU A 100 5.47 -25.83 -6.59
CA GLU A 100 4.96 -25.32 -7.86
C GLU A 100 3.56 -24.72 -7.75
N GLN A 101 2.76 -25.11 -6.74
CA GLN A 101 1.43 -24.53 -6.53
C GLN A 101 1.51 -23.11 -5.98
N ILE A 102 2.41 -22.83 -5.03
CA ILE A 102 2.68 -21.49 -4.52
C ILE A 102 3.17 -20.59 -5.65
N LYS A 103 4.06 -21.10 -6.51
CA LYS A 103 4.51 -20.36 -7.70
C LYS A 103 3.37 -20.10 -8.67
N LEU A 104 2.49 -21.08 -8.90
CA LEU A 104 1.28 -20.90 -9.72
C LEU A 104 0.38 -19.79 -9.17
N ASN A 105 0.18 -19.75 -7.85
CA ASN A 105 -0.58 -18.69 -7.19
C ASN A 105 0.12 -17.32 -7.33
N ALA A 106 1.45 -17.26 -7.26
CA ALA A 106 2.20 -16.02 -7.48
C ALA A 106 2.04 -15.49 -8.91
N TYR A 107 1.94 -16.35 -9.93
CA TYR A 107 1.64 -15.91 -11.30
C TYR A 107 0.28 -15.21 -11.39
N THR A 108 -0.74 -15.71 -10.69
CA THR A 108 -2.06 -15.06 -10.74
C THR A 108 -2.05 -13.69 -10.08
N VAL A 109 -1.29 -13.53 -8.99
CA VAL A 109 -1.07 -12.21 -8.37
C VAL A 109 -0.40 -11.26 -9.36
N ILE A 110 0.68 -11.68 -10.04
CA ILE A 110 1.35 -10.85 -11.07
C ILE A 110 0.36 -10.38 -12.15
N ILE A 111 -0.55 -11.25 -12.59
CA ILE A 111 -1.56 -10.90 -13.59
C ILE A 111 -2.53 -9.84 -13.04
N ASP A 112 -3.00 -10.02 -11.81
CA ASP A 112 -3.89 -9.05 -11.14
C ASP A 112 -3.18 -7.69 -10.97
N GLU A 113 -1.94 -7.66 -10.49
CA GLU A 113 -1.19 -6.41 -10.31
C GLU A 113 -0.93 -5.65 -11.61
N TYR A 114 -0.59 -6.35 -12.70
CA TYR A 114 -0.46 -5.66 -13.99
C TYR A 114 -1.80 -5.13 -14.51
N TYR A 115 -2.91 -5.79 -14.17
CA TYR A 115 -4.23 -5.29 -14.50
C TYR A 115 -4.61 -4.06 -13.66
N HIS A 116 -4.30 -4.06 -12.37
CA HIS A 116 -4.49 -2.90 -11.48
C HIS A 116 -3.68 -1.69 -11.97
N VAL A 117 -2.40 -1.88 -12.30
CA VAL A 117 -1.58 -0.86 -12.98
C VAL A 117 -2.21 -0.36 -14.27
N TYR A 118 -2.67 -1.26 -15.14
CA TYR A 118 -3.30 -0.88 -16.40
C TYR A 118 -4.51 0.02 -16.17
N ILE A 119 -5.38 -0.37 -15.23
CA ILE A 119 -6.56 0.41 -14.87
C ILE A 119 -6.17 1.76 -14.27
N ALA A 120 -5.22 1.81 -13.33
CA ALA A 120 -4.76 3.04 -12.72
C ALA A 120 -4.17 4.02 -13.75
N ARG A 121 -3.34 3.52 -14.67
CA ARG A 121 -2.80 4.30 -15.80
C ARG A 121 -3.90 4.79 -16.74
N HIS A 122 -4.88 3.95 -17.04
CA HIS A 122 -6.00 4.32 -17.89
C HIS A 122 -6.86 5.41 -17.24
N MET A 123 -7.12 5.34 -15.93
CA MET A 123 -7.84 6.39 -15.21
C MET A 123 -7.05 7.71 -15.15
N ILE A 124 -5.73 7.65 -14.92
CA ILE A 124 -4.85 8.82 -15.02
C ILE A 124 -4.99 9.50 -16.39
N ASN A 125 -5.02 8.72 -17.48
CA ASN A 125 -5.17 9.26 -18.82
C ASN A 125 -6.54 9.92 -19.02
N GLN A 126 -7.63 9.27 -18.61
CA GLN A 126 -8.97 9.85 -18.68
C GLN A 126 -9.06 11.20 -17.93
N LEU A 127 -8.48 11.28 -16.73
CA LEU A 127 -8.47 12.52 -15.95
C LEU A 127 -7.65 13.63 -16.63
N ARG A 128 -6.50 13.31 -17.24
CA ARG A 128 -5.69 14.28 -18.00
C ARG A 128 -6.38 14.79 -19.25
N GLU A 129 -7.13 13.92 -19.93
CA GLU A 129 -7.92 14.30 -21.10
C GLU A 129 -9.09 15.21 -20.71
N HIS A 130 -9.70 14.98 -19.54
CA HIS A 130 -10.79 15.81 -19.02
C HIS A 130 -10.33 17.16 -18.45
N ASP A 131 -9.18 17.19 -17.76
CA ASP A 131 -8.64 18.40 -17.13
C ASP A 131 -7.20 18.65 -17.62
N ALA A 132 -7.09 19.30 -18.79
CA ALA A 132 -5.81 19.60 -19.41
C ALA A 132 -4.98 20.65 -18.64
N ASP A 133 -5.63 21.43 -17.78
CA ASP A 133 -4.99 22.46 -16.94
C ASP A 133 -4.49 21.89 -15.61
N LEU A 134 -4.67 20.59 -15.37
CA LEU A 134 -4.17 19.92 -14.19
C LEU A 134 -2.63 19.89 -14.22
N GLY A 135 -2.02 20.80 -13.46
CA GLY A 135 -0.57 20.94 -13.40
C GLY A 135 0.15 19.64 -13.01
N ALA A 136 1.34 19.41 -13.56
CA ALA A 136 2.16 18.27 -13.17
C ALA A 136 2.63 18.41 -11.71
N LEU A 137 2.77 17.30 -10.99
CA LEU A 137 3.38 17.20 -9.65
C LEU A 137 4.45 16.10 -9.65
N SER A 138 5.37 16.16 -8.70
CA SER A 138 6.21 15.01 -8.41
C SER A 138 5.45 14.00 -7.55
N TYR A 139 5.74 12.72 -7.78
CA TYR A 139 5.20 11.62 -6.98
C TYR A 139 6.40 10.95 -6.31
N PRO A 140 6.66 11.22 -5.02
CA PRO A 140 7.78 10.62 -4.32
C PRO A 140 7.64 9.10 -4.26
N ASP A 141 8.75 8.39 -4.08
CA ASP A 141 8.69 6.97 -3.76
C ASP A 141 7.88 6.76 -2.48
N SER A 142 7.04 5.73 -2.46
CA SER A 142 6.21 5.38 -1.31
C SER A 142 7.06 5.07 -0.07
N ASP A 143 6.53 5.36 1.11
CA ASP A 143 7.17 5.03 2.39
C ASP A 143 7.45 3.51 2.53
N ALA A 144 6.62 2.64 1.93
CA ALA A 144 6.87 1.20 1.85
C ALA A 144 8.16 0.85 1.09
N TYR A 145 8.34 1.41 -0.11
CA TYR A 145 9.55 1.20 -0.91
C TYR A 145 10.80 1.72 -0.20
N VAL A 146 10.71 2.91 0.41
CA VAL A 146 11.80 3.47 1.23
C VAL A 146 12.11 2.53 2.41
N ALA A 147 11.11 2.06 3.15
CA ALA A 147 11.31 1.15 4.28
C ALA A 147 12.01 -0.16 3.87
N VAL A 148 11.57 -0.76 2.75
CA VAL A 148 12.17 -1.97 2.19
C VAL A 148 13.66 -1.74 1.86
N THR A 149 13.96 -0.68 1.11
CA THR A 149 15.34 -0.39 0.69
C THR A 149 16.25 -0.02 1.86
N GLU A 150 15.77 0.72 2.86
CA GLU A 150 16.54 1.10 4.03
C GLU A 150 16.87 -0.08 4.95
N VAL A 151 15.95 -1.03 5.08
CA VAL A 151 16.20 -2.24 5.87
C VAL A 151 17.16 -3.19 5.14
N MET A 152 17.06 -3.33 3.82
CA MET A 152 18.02 -4.14 3.06
C MET A 152 19.46 -3.66 3.24
N LYS A 153 19.70 -2.34 3.32
CA LYS A 153 21.05 -1.79 3.60
C LYS A 153 21.66 -2.28 4.92
N ARG A 154 20.84 -2.75 5.86
CA ARG A 154 21.25 -3.24 7.19
C ARG A 154 21.38 -4.77 7.23
N LEU A 155 20.86 -5.47 6.21
CA LEU A 155 20.86 -6.92 6.12
C LEU A 155 21.99 -7.40 5.20
N PRO A 156 22.54 -8.61 5.44
CA PRO A 156 23.40 -9.27 4.46
C PRO A 156 22.67 -9.49 3.13
N GLU A 157 23.40 -9.42 2.02
CA GLU A 157 22.84 -9.55 0.67
C GLU A 157 22.01 -10.83 0.47
N ARG A 158 22.45 -11.95 1.05
CA ARG A 158 21.69 -13.22 1.01
C ARG A 158 20.27 -13.15 1.60
N CYS A 159 20.01 -12.16 2.47
CA CYS A 159 18.71 -11.98 3.12
C CYS A 159 17.81 -11.01 2.35
N HIS A 160 18.32 -10.30 1.34
CA HIS A 160 17.60 -9.20 0.68
C HIS A 160 16.30 -9.68 0.02
N ASP A 161 16.39 -10.71 -0.82
CA ASP A 161 15.25 -11.22 -1.56
C ASP A 161 14.16 -11.78 -0.63
N ILE A 162 14.54 -12.56 0.38
CA ILE A 162 13.57 -13.15 1.31
C ILE A 162 12.97 -12.09 2.24
N PHE A 163 13.74 -11.06 2.61
CA PHE A 163 13.21 -9.92 3.35
C PHE A 163 12.21 -9.11 2.51
N GLU A 164 12.49 -8.85 1.23
CA GLU A 164 11.54 -8.16 0.35
C GLU A 164 10.22 -8.92 0.26
N ILE A 165 10.27 -10.26 0.11
CA ILE A 165 9.06 -11.08 0.11
C ILE A 165 8.31 -10.98 1.44
N ILE A 166 9.02 -11.02 2.58
CA ILE A 166 8.40 -10.84 3.92
C ILE A 166 7.76 -9.45 4.05
N ALA A 167 8.44 -8.40 3.57
CA ALA A 167 7.93 -7.03 3.59
C ALA A 167 6.67 -6.88 2.75
N VAL A 168 6.63 -7.45 1.54
CA VAL A 168 5.44 -7.51 0.69
C VAL A 168 4.34 -8.32 1.38
N CYS A 169 4.65 -9.46 1.99
CA CYS A 169 3.64 -10.21 2.71
C CYS A 169 3.01 -9.40 3.85
N ILE A 170 3.81 -8.59 4.56
CA ILE A 170 3.29 -7.68 5.59
C ILE A 170 2.38 -6.63 4.94
N PHE A 171 2.87 -5.93 3.91
CA PHE A 171 2.12 -4.91 3.16
C PHE A 171 0.74 -5.42 2.70
N GLU A 172 0.73 -6.56 2.00
CA GLU A 172 -0.47 -7.21 1.44
C GLU A 172 -1.46 -7.69 2.50
N THR A 173 -1.03 -7.77 3.76
CA THR A 173 -1.90 -8.12 4.89
C THR A 173 -2.42 -6.90 5.66
N THR A 174 -2.11 -5.70 5.20
CA THR A 174 -2.34 -4.46 5.96
C THR A 174 -3.62 -3.73 5.54
N LEU A 175 -3.98 -3.74 4.25
CA LEU A 175 -4.88 -2.73 3.68
C LEU A 175 -5.95 -3.30 2.74
N VAL A 176 -7.08 -3.74 3.27
CA VAL A 176 -8.26 -4.04 2.42
C VAL A 176 -9.51 -3.31 2.91
N ARG A 177 -9.76 -3.26 4.22
CA ARG A 177 -11.05 -2.78 4.73
C ARG A 177 -11.12 -1.26 4.89
N GLU A 178 -10.09 -0.66 5.47
CA GLU A 178 -10.07 0.77 5.79
C GLU A 178 -10.09 1.63 4.52
N LEU A 179 -9.40 1.19 3.46
CA LEU A 179 -9.37 1.87 2.17
C LEU A 179 -10.73 1.85 1.45
N VAL A 180 -11.48 0.74 1.58
CA VAL A 180 -12.85 0.64 1.07
C VAL A 180 -13.78 1.58 1.83
N GLU A 181 -13.69 1.61 3.16
CA GLU A 181 -14.51 2.50 4.00
C GLU A 181 -14.23 3.97 3.67
N PHE A 182 -12.96 4.32 3.48
CA PHE A 182 -12.48 5.63 3.04
C PHE A 182 -13.10 6.08 1.72
N PHE A 183 -12.99 5.28 0.66
CA PHE A 183 -13.50 5.68 -0.66
C PHE A 183 -15.02 5.55 -0.77
N ASN A 184 -15.67 4.76 0.08
CA ASN A 184 -17.13 4.64 0.08
C ASN A 184 -17.85 5.80 0.80
N SER A 185 -17.12 6.75 1.38
CA SER A 185 -17.71 7.89 2.07
C SER A 185 -18.61 8.77 1.19
N ASP A 186 -19.47 9.54 1.83
CA ASP A 186 -20.45 10.38 1.14
C ASP A 186 -19.77 11.45 0.27
N GLY A 187 -20.27 11.67 -0.94
CA GLY A 187 -19.74 12.66 -1.86
C GLY A 187 -18.60 12.18 -2.77
N VAL A 188 -17.97 11.03 -2.51
CA VAL A 188 -16.99 10.44 -3.44
C VAL A 188 -17.68 9.98 -4.73
N HIS A 189 -17.03 10.25 -5.86
CA HIS A 189 -17.52 9.97 -7.19
C HIS A 189 -17.78 8.47 -7.43
N PRO A 190 -18.96 8.08 -7.97
CA PRO A 190 -19.33 6.67 -8.12
C PRO A 190 -18.34 5.83 -8.93
N SER A 191 -17.75 6.35 -10.02
CA SER A 191 -16.72 5.61 -10.78
C SER A 191 -15.46 5.31 -9.96
N ILE A 192 -15.10 6.18 -9.00
CA ILE A 192 -13.93 5.97 -8.14
C ILE A 192 -14.26 4.92 -7.09
N LYS A 193 -15.46 4.98 -6.48
CA LYS A 193 -15.96 3.92 -5.60
C LYS A 193 -15.90 2.58 -6.31
N TYR A 194 -16.45 2.50 -7.52
CA TYR A 194 -16.48 1.26 -8.29
C TYR A 194 -15.07 0.69 -8.55
N TYR A 195 -14.14 1.53 -8.98
CA TYR A 195 -12.74 1.15 -9.17
C TYR A 195 -12.11 0.59 -7.89
N VAL A 196 -12.18 1.32 -6.78
CA VAL A 196 -11.54 0.92 -5.51
C VAL A 196 -12.16 -0.36 -4.98
N ASN A 197 -13.48 -0.50 -5.01
CA ASN A 197 -14.13 -1.74 -4.56
C ASN A 197 -13.71 -2.95 -5.41
N ASP A 198 -13.55 -2.78 -6.72
CA ASP A 198 -13.11 -3.86 -7.60
C ASP A 198 -11.66 -4.27 -7.33
N HIS A 199 -10.74 -3.31 -7.23
CA HIS A 199 -9.35 -3.58 -6.84
C HIS A 199 -9.30 -4.29 -5.48
N MET A 200 -10.01 -3.79 -4.48
CA MET A 200 -10.01 -4.38 -3.13
C MET A 200 -10.64 -5.79 -3.06
N ASN A 201 -11.46 -6.18 -4.04
CA ASN A 201 -11.92 -7.58 -4.15
C ASN A 201 -10.78 -8.53 -4.49
N ASP A 202 -9.83 -8.10 -5.33
CA ASP A 202 -8.64 -8.86 -5.67
C ASP A 202 -7.67 -8.88 -4.47
N GLU A 203 -7.43 -7.74 -3.83
CA GLU A 203 -6.60 -7.65 -2.62
C GLU A 203 -7.11 -8.50 -1.45
N SER A 204 -8.43 -8.69 -1.34
CA SER A 204 -9.00 -9.60 -0.33
C SER A 204 -8.53 -11.05 -0.51
N ARG A 205 -8.21 -11.48 -1.75
CA ARG A 205 -7.60 -12.77 -2.04
C ARG A 205 -6.11 -12.72 -1.77
N HIS A 206 -5.42 -11.68 -2.25
CA HIS A 206 -3.97 -11.50 -2.04
C HIS A 206 -3.63 -11.58 -0.55
N TYR A 207 -4.42 -10.91 0.29
CA TYR A 207 -4.36 -11.01 1.75
C TYR A 207 -4.26 -12.46 2.25
N ILE A 208 -5.08 -13.38 1.71
CA ILE A 208 -5.09 -14.78 2.16
C ILE A 208 -3.81 -15.49 1.71
N PHE A 209 -3.37 -15.27 0.47
CA PHE A 209 -2.14 -15.84 -0.07
C PHE A 209 -0.93 -15.36 0.73
N PHE A 210 -0.76 -14.05 0.86
CA PHE A 210 0.40 -13.44 1.51
C PHE A 210 0.44 -13.68 3.03
N LEU A 211 -0.72 -13.75 3.70
CA LEU A 211 -0.74 -14.11 5.11
C LEU A 211 -0.27 -15.55 5.36
N GLU A 212 -0.72 -16.51 4.55
CA GLU A 212 -0.25 -17.89 4.68
C GLU A 212 1.21 -18.03 4.23
N LEU A 213 1.62 -17.31 3.20
CA LEU A 213 2.98 -17.27 2.70
C LEU A 213 3.96 -16.75 3.76
N LEU A 214 3.57 -15.69 4.49
CA LEU A 214 4.35 -15.12 5.58
C LEU A 214 4.66 -16.16 6.67
N GLY A 215 3.64 -16.91 7.10
CA GLY A 215 3.83 -18.01 8.06
C GLY A 215 4.64 -19.18 7.49
N TYR A 216 4.44 -19.49 6.21
CA TYR A 216 5.19 -20.53 5.50
C TYR A 216 6.69 -20.23 5.46
N ILE A 217 7.05 -18.99 5.08
CA ILE A 217 8.43 -18.51 5.03
C ILE A 217 9.04 -18.51 6.42
N TRP A 218 8.37 -17.87 7.38
CA TRP A 218 8.92 -17.68 8.72
C TRP A 218 9.27 -18.99 9.42
N THR A 219 8.48 -20.04 9.21
CA THR A 219 8.72 -21.38 9.80
C THR A 219 9.80 -22.20 9.10
N ARG A 220 10.29 -21.75 7.94
CA ARG A 220 11.28 -22.44 7.11
C ARG A 220 12.61 -21.70 6.98
N LEU A 221 12.68 -20.47 7.44
CA LEU A 221 13.95 -19.78 7.63
C LEU A 221 14.80 -20.53 8.67
N ASP A 222 16.12 -20.55 8.45
CA ASP A 222 17.03 -20.96 9.50
C ASP A 222 17.06 -19.93 10.65
N GLU A 223 17.54 -20.35 11.81
CA GLU A 223 17.53 -19.54 13.02
C GLU A 223 18.34 -18.23 12.87
N ASN A 224 19.40 -18.23 12.07
CA ASN A 224 20.24 -17.05 11.88
C ASN A 224 19.54 -16.01 11.01
N ASP A 225 18.99 -16.41 9.87
CA ASP A 225 18.28 -15.51 8.98
C ASP A 225 16.96 -15.02 9.64
N GLN A 226 16.29 -15.89 10.39
CA GLN A 226 15.13 -15.53 11.21
C GLN A 226 15.49 -14.48 12.27
N ALA A 227 16.64 -14.59 12.94
CA ALA A 227 17.12 -13.60 13.90
C ALA A 227 17.49 -12.27 13.23
N MET A 228 18.22 -12.30 12.10
CA MET A 228 18.62 -11.10 11.38
C MET A 228 17.43 -10.31 10.84
N ILE A 229 16.52 -11.00 10.14
CA ILE A 229 15.31 -10.38 9.59
C ILE A 229 14.37 -9.97 10.72
N GLY A 230 14.17 -10.85 11.70
CA GLY A 230 13.30 -10.60 12.85
C GLY A 230 13.68 -9.33 13.61
N GLY A 231 14.98 -9.06 13.76
CA GLY A 231 15.49 -7.85 14.40
C GLY A 231 15.18 -6.55 13.65
N GLN A 232 14.78 -6.62 12.37
CA GLN A 232 14.44 -5.45 11.55
C GLN A 232 12.93 -5.23 11.39
N ILE A 233 12.07 -6.19 11.77
CA ILE A 233 10.62 -6.12 11.50
C ILE A 233 9.97 -4.89 12.15
N ALA A 234 10.34 -4.54 13.38
CA ALA A 234 9.73 -3.40 14.07
C ALA A 234 10.07 -2.07 13.39
N ASP A 235 11.36 -1.85 13.08
CA ASP A 235 11.82 -0.67 12.33
C ASP A 235 11.16 -0.60 10.95
N PHE A 236 11.11 -1.74 10.23
CA PHE A 236 10.43 -1.84 8.95
C PHE A 236 8.97 -1.35 9.06
N VAL A 237 8.19 -1.90 10.00
CA VAL A 237 6.77 -1.55 10.17
C VAL A 237 6.60 -0.07 10.51
N LYS A 238 7.47 0.49 11.37
CA LYS A 238 7.43 1.92 11.73
C LYS A 238 7.75 2.83 10.54
N MET A 239 8.71 2.47 9.70
CA MET A 239 9.08 3.23 8.50
C MET A 239 8.02 3.11 7.41
N TYR A 240 7.53 1.90 7.17
CA TYR A 240 6.51 1.59 6.16
C TYR A 240 5.23 2.38 6.40
N LEU A 241 4.76 2.43 7.65
CA LEU A 241 3.50 3.09 8.02
C LEU A 241 3.65 4.58 8.30
N ASN A 242 4.82 5.16 8.00
CA ASN A 242 5.00 6.60 8.09
C ASN A 242 4.29 7.31 6.92
N VAL A 243 4.25 8.64 6.97
CA VAL A 243 3.48 9.47 6.01
C VAL A 243 4.34 10.55 5.36
N GLU A 244 5.65 10.33 5.25
CA GLU A 244 6.58 11.34 4.71
C GLU A 244 6.36 11.54 3.20
N SER A 245 6.08 10.48 2.45
CA SER A 245 5.77 10.58 1.02
C SER A 245 4.48 11.40 0.77
N GLU A 246 3.46 11.20 1.60
CA GLU A 246 2.19 11.94 1.55
C GLU A 246 2.38 13.41 1.96
N LYS A 247 3.14 13.64 3.03
CA LYS A 247 3.48 14.98 3.49
C LYS A 247 4.28 15.77 2.45
N GLN A 248 5.27 15.14 1.80
CA GLN A 248 6.04 15.77 0.72
C GLN A 248 5.13 16.15 -0.46
N PHE A 249 4.25 15.25 -0.87
CA PHE A 249 3.26 15.52 -1.91
C PHE A 249 2.36 16.70 -1.55
N ASN A 250 1.81 16.72 -0.33
CA ASN A 250 0.90 17.78 0.12
C ASN A 250 1.58 19.15 0.23
N ILE A 251 2.87 19.18 0.60
CA ILE A 251 3.68 20.41 0.57
C ILE A 251 3.80 20.92 -0.86
N GLU A 252 4.16 20.07 -1.83
CA GLU A 252 4.28 20.49 -3.23
C GLU A 252 2.93 20.99 -3.78
N LEU A 253 1.87 20.23 -3.56
CA LEU A 253 0.52 20.57 -4.03
C LEU A 253 0.06 21.91 -3.47
N LEU A 254 0.13 22.11 -2.15
CA LEU A 254 -0.26 23.39 -1.54
C LEU A 254 0.61 24.54 -2.05
N SER A 255 1.92 24.32 -2.21
CA SER A 255 2.85 25.34 -2.73
C SER A 255 2.50 25.79 -4.15
N LYS A 256 1.99 24.90 -5.02
CA LYS A 256 1.55 25.28 -6.37
C LYS A 256 0.26 26.08 -6.37
N ILE A 257 -0.60 25.85 -5.40
CA ILE A 257 -1.89 26.54 -5.28
C ILE A 257 -1.72 27.93 -4.65
N THR A 258 -0.87 28.03 -3.61
CA THR A 258 -0.65 29.28 -2.87
C THR A 258 0.42 30.16 -3.51
N HIS A 259 1.28 29.57 -4.35
CA HIS A 259 2.52 30.19 -4.84
C HIS A 259 3.48 30.61 -3.72
N ASP A 260 3.40 29.97 -2.55
CA ASP A 260 4.25 30.22 -1.40
C ASP A 260 4.75 28.89 -0.80
N CYS A 261 6.00 28.53 -1.13
CA CYS A 261 6.61 27.27 -0.72
C CYS A 261 6.92 27.22 0.79
N GLU A 262 7.37 28.33 1.37
CA GLU A 262 7.76 28.35 2.79
C GLU A 262 6.53 28.29 3.69
N ALA A 263 5.52 29.11 3.41
CA ALA A 263 4.28 29.10 4.18
C ALA A 263 3.52 27.76 4.03
N SER A 264 3.49 27.18 2.82
CA SER A 264 2.87 25.87 2.58
C SER A 264 3.58 24.77 3.38
N ARG A 265 4.92 24.77 3.38
CA ARG A 265 5.70 23.83 4.18
C ARG A 265 5.42 23.98 5.67
N GLU A 266 5.40 25.20 6.19
CA GLU A 266 5.09 25.45 7.60
C GLU A 266 3.68 24.98 7.95
N SER A 267 2.69 25.29 7.12
CA SER A 267 1.29 24.94 7.35
C SER A 267 1.08 23.43 7.34
N ILE A 268 1.60 22.72 6.34
CA ILE A 268 1.52 21.26 6.30
C ILE A 268 2.29 20.62 7.46
N ASN A 269 3.48 21.12 7.82
CA ASN A 269 4.19 20.63 9.00
C ASN A 269 3.39 20.81 10.31
N LYS A 270 2.53 21.83 10.40
CA LYS A 270 1.60 22.00 11.53
C LYS A 270 0.49 20.95 11.50
N VAL A 271 -0.09 20.67 10.33
CA VAL A 271 -1.13 19.63 10.16
C VAL A 271 -0.65 18.26 10.64
N TYR A 272 0.57 17.87 10.27
CA TYR A 272 1.15 16.59 10.67
C TYR A 272 1.85 16.64 12.04
N ARG A 273 1.81 17.77 12.76
CA ARG A 273 2.51 17.91 14.04
C ARG A 273 1.90 16.96 15.07
N GLY A 274 2.74 16.10 15.66
CA GLY A 274 2.32 15.13 16.65
C GLY A 274 1.64 13.89 16.07
N PHE A 275 1.57 13.76 14.73
CA PHE A 275 1.29 12.47 14.14
C PHE A 275 2.48 11.53 14.41
N GLU A 276 2.18 10.42 15.07
CA GLU A 276 3.15 9.37 15.33
C GLU A 276 2.52 8.03 14.94
N VAL A 277 3.32 7.17 14.31
CA VAL A 277 2.93 5.78 14.06
C VAL A 277 3.00 5.03 15.40
N THR A 278 1.84 4.70 15.95
CA THR A 278 1.71 4.00 17.23
C THR A 278 0.91 2.69 17.09
N PRO A 279 1.05 1.74 18.02
CA PRO A 279 0.27 0.50 18.03
C PRO A 279 -1.25 0.70 18.04
N ASP A 280 -1.71 1.89 18.42
CA ASP A 280 -3.14 2.20 18.52
C ASP A 280 -3.79 2.54 17.18
N VAL A 281 -3.00 2.92 16.17
CA VAL A 281 -3.49 3.23 14.83
C VAL A 281 -4.08 1.95 14.21
N PRO A 282 -5.31 1.97 13.65
CA PRO A 282 -5.98 0.79 13.09
C PRO A 282 -5.12 -0.04 12.12
N ILE A 283 -4.45 0.64 11.19
CA ILE A 283 -3.56 -0.01 10.21
C ILE A 283 -2.40 -0.77 10.88
N VAL A 284 -1.82 -0.22 11.95
CA VAL A 284 -0.76 -0.87 12.72
C VAL A 284 -1.30 -2.11 13.43
N LYS A 285 -2.52 -2.05 13.96
CA LYS A 285 -3.19 -3.21 14.58
C LYS A 285 -3.39 -4.34 13.58
N ASN A 286 -3.70 -4.04 12.32
CA ASN A 286 -3.82 -5.05 11.26
C ASN A 286 -2.49 -5.76 11.02
N VAL A 287 -1.38 -5.00 10.94
CA VAL A 287 -0.02 -5.56 10.83
C VAL A 287 0.31 -6.45 12.02
N LEU A 288 0.16 -5.95 13.25
CA LEU A 288 0.46 -6.70 14.46
C LEU A 288 -0.39 -7.98 14.55
N MET A 289 -1.66 -7.92 14.14
CA MET A 289 -2.53 -9.09 14.06
C MET A 289 -2.06 -10.09 13.01
N ALA A 290 -1.60 -9.65 11.84
CA ALA A 290 -1.01 -10.53 10.82
C ALA A 290 0.25 -11.22 11.37
N LEU A 291 1.18 -10.46 11.95
CA LEU A 291 2.41 -10.99 12.57
C LEU A 291 2.11 -11.97 13.72
N LYS A 292 1.07 -11.70 14.51
CA LYS A 292 0.59 -12.62 15.55
C LYS A 292 0.07 -13.93 14.96
N ARG A 293 -0.78 -13.84 13.92
CA ARG A 293 -1.42 -15.01 13.29
C ARG A 293 -0.44 -15.94 12.59
N THR A 294 0.66 -15.39 12.09
CA THR A 294 1.74 -16.14 11.43
C THR A 294 2.81 -16.66 12.40
N GLY A 295 2.71 -16.31 13.68
CA GLY A 295 3.64 -16.74 14.73
C GLY A 295 4.94 -15.95 14.77
N ILE A 296 5.07 -14.89 13.98
CA ILE A 296 6.26 -14.02 13.95
C ILE A 296 6.45 -13.33 15.30
N LEU A 297 5.37 -12.83 15.91
CA LEU A 297 5.44 -12.21 17.24
C LEU A 297 5.76 -13.20 18.38
N ASN A 298 5.81 -14.51 18.12
CA ASN A 298 6.28 -15.46 19.14
C ASN A 298 7.81 -15.37 19.31
N SER A 299 8.53 -14.88 18.29
CA SER A 299 9.98 -14.69 18.35
C SER A 299 10.34 -13.62 19.38
N PRO A 300 11.22 -13.93 20.36
CA PRO A 300 11.71 -12.94 21.32
C PRO A 300 12.40 -11.75 20.66
N ILE A 301 13.15 -11.99 19.58
CA ILE A 301 13.89 -10.95 18.86
C ILE A 301 12.93 -9.94 18.22
N VAL A 302 11.84 -10.42 17.62
CA VAL A 302 10.84 -9.54 17.01
C VAL A 302 10.14 -8.69 18.07
N ARG A 303 9.72 -9.30 19.20
CA ARG A 303 9.10 -8.57 20.31
C ARG A 303 10.04 -7.53 20.90
N GLN A 304 11.30 -7.89 21.10
CA GLN A 304 12.32 -6.95 21.58
C GLN A 304 12.49 -5.77 20.61
N GLY A 305 12.41 -6.00 19.30
CA GLY A 305 12.42 -4.93 18.30
C GLY A 305 11.29 -3.92 18.50
N PHE A 306 10.07 -4.41 18.74
CA PHE A 306 8.91 -3.54 19.00
C PHE A 306 9.06 -2.79 20.34
N GLU A 307 9.53 -3.45 21.39
CA GLU A 307 9.83 -2.79 22.66
C GLU A 307 10.88 -1.68 22.51
N ASN A 308 11.93 -1.91 21.71
CA ASN A 308 13.00 -0.94 21.47
C ASN A 308 12.51 0.33 20.78
N ILE A 309 11.50 0.24 19.92
CA ILE A 309 10.87 1.42 19.29
C ILE A 309 9.74 2.03 20.13
N GLY A 310 9.54 1.52 21.35
CA GLY A 310 8.56 2.03 22.33
C GLY A 310 7.15 1.44 22.20
N TRP A 311 6.97 0.35 21.43
CA TRP A 311 5.68 -0.28 21.22
C TRP A 311 5.49 -1.46 22.18
N ILE A 312 4.54 -1.33 23.11
CA ILE A 312 4.16 -2.39 24.04
C ILE A 312 3.04 -3.21 23.38
N ILE A 313 3.35 -4.45 22.95
CA ILE A 313 2.48 -5.30 22.13
C ILE A 313 2.25 -6.70 22.69
#